data_AF-A0A519RLN1-F1
#
_entry.id   AF-A0A519RLN1-F1
#
_cell.length_a   1.000
_cell.length_b   1.000
_cell.length_c   1.000
_cell.angle_alpha   90.00
_cell.angle_beta   90.00
_cell.angle_gamma   90.00
#
_symmetry.space_group_name_H-M   'P 1'
#
loop_
_entity.id
_entity.type
_entity.pdbx_description
1 polymer ?
#
loop_
_entity_poly.entity_id
_entity_poly.type
_entity_poly.pdbx_seq_one_letter_code
_entity_poly.pdbx_strand_id
1 'polypeptide(L)'
;MNVLKLLRIVATLFIVFGTTEAVSQISVSPWKIHEGKEGVLAHEGKFAGDPSAYPLAKIPASNDSGWLPAPLDAKGNVSMRRTSVLKCRKEVDFTYFQTIVNVPANTTVTDFKVSYDNADDGARIYLFNSKFPNGTFDEKSDLVGKNSSFTSTNLNDKVSSGENRIVIVQFDDCATGNNISGIHIQVNGKEVKPTTAVAAAKKPTTTATSGTNIAKGKSCKASSVNFGGVASRAVDGNTDGAYGNNSCTHSNDEKDPWWEIDLGAYYDVSKIVIWNRTDDCCWNRLQGFYVMASEQQITGCSTGSEFQFKSGGALSFSSGSQSSMTLEGNKKCRYIRIFIPGAIKILSLAEVEVFGQLSKSQTVSASQSSGDGIAVFEHTNYGGKTKSFGIGNHDITETEFNDIISSIKIQKGYKVTLYQDWKLTGPTVVLTADTPDLRKLNFNDLISSIKVEKL
;
A
#
# COMPACT_ATOMS: atom_id res chain seq x y z
N MET A 1 -10.45 67.80 -52.18
CA MET A 1 -9.14 67.13 -52.03
C MET A 1 -8.82 66.99 -50.55
N ASN A 2 -9.02 65.79 -49.97
CA ASN A 2 -7.97 64.94 -49.39
C ASN A 2 -6.72 65.69 -48.83
N VAL A 3 -6.19 65.50 -47.61
CA VAL A 3 -6.14 64.33 -46.70
C VAL A 3 -5.70 64.78 -45.28
N LEU A 4 -6.08 63.97 -44.27
CA LEU A 4 -5.35 63.63 -43.03
C LEU A 4 -5.61 64.42 -41.72
N LYS A 5 -6.59 63.91 -40.96
CA LYS A 5 -6.70 63.98 -39.50
C LYS A 5 -5.65 63.07 -38.85
N LEU A 6 -5.01 63.52 -37.77
CA LEU A 6 -4.33 62.64 -36.82
C LEU A 6 -4.95 62.84 -35.42
N LEU A 7 -5.87 61.94 -35.05
CA LEU A 7 -6.46 61.86 -33.71
C LEU A 7 -5.72 60.75 -32.96
N ARG A 8 -4.97 61.11 -31.90
CA ARG A 8 -4.35 60.12 -31.00
C ARG A 8 -5.43 59.57 -30.06
N ILE A 9 -5.82 58.32 -30.27
CA ILE A 9 -6.67 57.55 -29.36
C ILE A 9 -5.76 56.96 -28.28
N VAL A 10 -5.96 57.34 -27.02
CA VAL A 10 -5.40 56.64 -25.85
C VAL A 10 -6.41 55.56 -25.46
N ALA A 11 -6.07 54.30 -25.71
CA ALA A 11 -6.87 53.16 -25.29
C ALA A 11 -6.49 52.78 -23.85
N THR A 12 -7.36 53.09 -22.89
CA THR A 12 -7.25 52.59 -21.52
C THR A 12 -7.73 51.14 -21.49
N LEU A 13 -6.79 50.20 -21.42
CA LEU A 13 -7.03 48.76 -21.32
C LEU A 13 -7.48 48.43 -19.88
N PHE A 14 -8.78 48.26 -19.65
CA PHE A 14 -9.29 47.66 -18.42
C PHE A 14 -9.07 46.14 -18.48
N ILE A 15 -8.08 45.65 -17.74
CA ILE A 15 -7.89 44.22 -17.51
C ILE A 15 -8.94 43.79 -16.47
N VAL A 16 -10.02 43.17 -16.95
CA VAL A 16 -10.97 42.46 -16.09
C VAL A 16 -10.27 41.18 -15.62
N PHE A 17 -9.81 41.15 -14.37
CA PHE A 17 -9.42 39.92 -13.71
C PHE A 17 -10.69 39.10 -13.42
N GLY A 18 -11.08 38.25 -14.37
CA GLY A 18 -12.02 37.17 -14.10
C GLY A 18 -11.33 36.13 -13.23
N THR A 19 -11.46 36.23 -11.91
CA THR A 19 -11.14 35.12 -11.02
C THR A 19 -12.23 34.07 -11.20
N THR A 20 -11.96 33.04 -12.00
CA THR A 20 -12.72 31.80 -11.92
C THR A 20 -12.40 31.16 -10.57
N GLU A 21 -13.24 31.41 -9.56
CA GLU A 21 -13.23 30.61 -8.35
C GLU A 21 -13.53 29.17 -8.77
N ALA A 22 -12.55 28.28 -8.60
CA ALA A 22 -12.77 26.86 -8.77
C ALA A 22 -13.80 26.43 -7.73
N VAL A 23 -15.02 26.10 -8.17
CA VAL A 23 -16.02 25.49 -7.31
C VAL A 23 -15.40 24.20 -6.75
N SER A 24 -15.10 24.19 -5.46
CA SER A 24 -14.62 23.00 -4.78
C SER A 24 -15.72 21.93 -4.89
N GLN A 25 -15.43 20.83 -5.59
CA GLN A 25 -16.35 19.72 -5.74
C GLN A 25 -16.17 18.71 -4.60
N ILE A 26 -17.25 18.00 -4.27
CA ILE A 26 -17.20 16.86 -3.34
C ILE A 26 -16.28 15.79 -3.93
N SER A 27 -15.39 15.25 -3.12
CA SER A 27 -14.42 14.22 -3.55
C SER A 27 -14.52 12.97 -2.68
N VAL A 28 -14.35 11.80 -3.30
CA VAL A 28 -14.36 10.49 -2.63
C VAL A 28 -12.99 9.83 -2.84
N SER A 29 -12.33 9.37 -1.77
CA SER A 29 -11.06 8.66 -1.87
C SER A 29 -11.26 7.23 -2.41
N PRO A 30 -10.22 6.59 -2.95
CA PRO A 30 -10.26 5.15 -3.21
C PRO A 30 -10.69 4.36 -1.97
N TRP A 31 -11.47 3.30 -2.18
CA TRP A 31 -11.87 2.38 -1.12
C TRP A 31 -10.68 1.55 -0.62
N LYS A 32 -10.65 1.31 0.69
CA LYS A 32 -9.69 0.43 1.35
C LYS A 32 -10.41 -0.69 2.10
N ILE A 33 -9.73 -1.81 2.32
CA ILE A 33 -10.19 -3.00 3.06
C ILE A 33 -9.27 -3.28 4.27
N HIS A 34 -9.80 -3.85 5.36
CA HIS A 34 -9.06 -4.31 6.53
C HIS A 34 -9.75 -5.52 7.17
N GLU A 35 -8.96 -6.50 7.63
CA GLU A 35 -9.43 -7.79 8.19
C GLU A 35 -9.75 -7.74 9.71
N GLY A 36 -9.95 -6.55 10.28
CA GLY A 36 -10.01 -6.37 11.74
C GLY A 36 -8.73 -6.80 12.48
N LYS A 37 -8.78 -6.80 13.82
CA LYS A 37 -7.72 -7.34 14.70
C LYS A 37 -8.27 -8.34 15.72
N GLU A 38 -9.59 -8.47 15.78
CA GLU A 38 -10.34 -9.35 16.66
C GLU A 38 -10.28 -10.81 16.23
N GLY A 39 -10.04 -11.08 14.94
CA GLY A 39 -10.13 -12.42 14.37
C GLY A 39 -11.55 -12.99 14.46
N VAL A 40 -11.65 -14.32 14.34
CA VAL A 40 -12.93 -15.03 14.46
C VAL A 40 -13.40 -15.00 15.92
N LEU A 41 -14.62 -14.53 16.14
CA LEU A 41 -15.23 -14.42 17.46
C LEU A 41 -16.38 -15.41 17.62
N ALA A 42 -16.61 -15.87 18.84
CA ALA A 42 -17.82 -16.64 19.16
C ALA A 42 -19.03 -15.70 19.22
N HIS A 43 -20.10 -16.04 18.51
CA HIS A 43 -21.36 -15.31 18.52
C HIS A 43 -22.54 -16.25 18.22
N GLU A 44 -23.53 -16.27 19.13
CA GLU A 44 -24.73 -17.11 19.02
C GLU A 44 -25.87 -16.30 18.40
N GLY A 45 -25.90 -16.25 17.06
CA GLY A 45 -26.90 -15.49 16.30
C GLY A 45 -28.23 -16.24 16.18
N LYS A 46 -29.36 -15.52 16.28
CA LYS A 46 -30.71 -16.12 16.14
C LYS A 46 -31.07 -16.41 14.69
N PHE A 47 -30.54 -15.63 13.76
CA PHE A 47 -30.74 -15.73 12.33
C PHE A 47 -29.45 -15.27 11.62
N ALA A 48 -29.26 -15.63 10.34
CA ALA A 48 -28.12 -15.14 9.57
C ALA A 48 -28.18 -13.63 9.47
N GLY A 49 -27.08 -12.95 9.75
CA GLY A 49 -27.05 -11.49 9.75
C GLY A 49 -27.57 -10.86 11.04
N ASP A 50 -27.61 -11.55 12.18
CA ASP A 50 -28.09 -11.01 13.47
C ASP A 50 -27.32 -9.73 13.89
N PRO A 51 -27.97 -8.54 13.93
CA PRO A 51 -27.29 -7.28 14.24
C PRO A 51 -26.71 -7.19 15.66
N SER A 52 -27.05 -8.13 16.55
CA SER A 52 -26.43 -8.23 17.87
C SER A 52 -24.94 -8.61 17.83
N ALA A 53 -24.41 -8.97 16.66
CA ALA A 53 -22.97 -9.17 16.44
C ALA A 53 -22.18 -7.85 16.39
N TYR A 54 -22.74 -6.76 15.84
CA TYR A 54 -21.98 -5.52 15.59
C TYR A 54 -21.32 -4.86 16.83
N PRO A 55 -21.84 -4.95 18.06
CA PRO A 55 -21.12 -4.51 19.25
C PRO A 55 -19.75 -5.20 19.46
N LEU A 56 -19.51 -6.35 18.82
CA LEU A 56 -18.23 -7.07 18.86
C LEU A 56 -17.20 -6.49 17.87
N ALA A 57 -17.65 -5.78 16.83
CA ALA A 57 -16.80 -5.20 15.80
C ALA A 57 -15.89 -4.11 16.38
N LYS A 58 -14.61 -4.13 15.99
CA LYS A 58 -13.60 -3.15 16.38
C LYS A 58 -13.11 -2.40 15.15
N ILE A 59 -13.90 -1.40 14.73
CA ILE A 59 -13.58 -0.56 13.56
C ILE A 59 -12.15 0.00 13.70
N PRO A 60 -11.22 -0.35 12.80
CA PRO A 60 -9.85 0.15 12.89
C PRO A 60 -9.80 1.68 12.78
N ALA A 61 -8.77 2.30 13.36
CA ALA A 61 -8.52 3.73 13.18
C ALA A 61 -8.32 4.07 11.69
N SER A 62 -8.64 5.28 11.25
CA SER A 62 -8.57 5.66 9.81
C SER A 62 -7.17 5.49 9.21
N ASN A 63 -6.15 5.68 10.04
CA ASN A 63 -4.74 5.59 9.72
C ASN A 63 -4.10 4.24 10.11
N ASP A 64 -4.89 3.23 10.47
CA ASP A 64 -4.35 1.90 10.78
C ASP A 64 -3.55 1.35 9.59
N SER A 65 -2.37 0.80 9.87
CA SER A 65 -1.49 0.27 8.82
C SER A 65 -2.06 -0.97 8.13
N GLY A 66 -3.07 -1.62 8.73
CA GLY A 66 -3.75 -2.78 8.13
C GLY A 66 -4.71 -2.43 6.99
N TRP A 67 -4.95 -1.14 6.69
CA TRP A 67 -5.80 -0.74 5.56
C TRP A 67 -5.09 -0.92 4.22
N LEU A 68 -5.58 -1.86 3.40
CA LEU A 68 -5.10 -2.16 2.05
C LEU A 68 -6.07 -1.61 0.99
N PRO A 69 -5.69 -1.45 -0.29
CA PRO A 69 -6.65 -1.14 -1.35
C PRO A 69 -7.76 -2.20 -1.44
N ALA A 70 -9.02 -1.76 -1.54
CA ALA A 70 -10.15 -2.68 -1.67
C ALA A 70 -10.15 -3.36 -3.06
N PRO A 71 -10.55 -4.64 -3.15
CA PRO A 71 -10.71 -5.31 -4.44
C PRO A 71 -11.85 -4.67 -5.24
N LEU A 72 -11.64 -4.45 -6.54
CA LEU A 72 -12.59 -3.78 -7.44
C LEU A 72 -13.03 -4.69 -8.58
N ASP A 73 -14.29 -4.55 -9.01
CA ASP A 73 -14.80 -5.17 -10.23
C ASP A 73 -14.38 -4.40 -11.50
N ALA A 74 -14.76 -4.92 -12.68
CA ALA A 74 -14.48 -4.29 -13.97
C ALA A 74 -15.13 -2.90 -14.15
N LYS A 75 -16.11 -2.54 -13.31
CA LYS A 75 -16.77 -1.23 -13.29
C LYS A 75 -16.14 -0.28 -12.27
N GLY A 76 -15.11 -0.74 -11.54
CA GLY A 76 -14.41 0.02 -10.50
C GLY A 76 -15.15 0.09 -9.16
N ASN A 77 -16.18 -0.73 -8.94
CA ASN A 77 -16.88 -0.81 -7.66
C ASN A 77 -16.21 -1.87 -6.77
N VAL A 78 -16.30 -1.69 -5.45
CA VAL A 78 -15.77 -2.70 -4.52
C VAL A 78 -16.46 -4.03 -4.75
N SER A 79 -15.68 -5.10 -4.88
CA SER A 79 -16.17 -6.45 -5.07
C SER A 79 -15.22 -7.44 -4.40
N MET A 80 -15.65 -8.00 -3.28
CA MET A 80 -14.95 -9.04 -2.55
C MET A 80 -15.76 -10.32 -2.59
N ARG A 81 -15.10 -11.43 -2.94
CA ARG A 81 -15.68 -12.76 -2.88
C ARG A 81 -14.68 -13.74 -2.28
N ARG A 82 -15.02 -14.37 -1.15
CA ARG A 82 -14.14 -15.31 -0.45
C ARG A 82 -14.92 -16.52 0.08
N THR A 83 -14.23 -17.63 0.27
CA THR A 83 -14.78 -18.81 0.93
C THR A 83 -14.71 -18.62 2.45
N SER A 84 -15.80 -18.95 3.13
CA SER A 84 -15.86 -18.97 4.60
C SER A 84 -15.81 -20.40 5.12
N VAL A 85 -15.21 -20.60 6.29
CA VAL A 85 -15.20 -21.86 7.02
C VAL A 85 -15.79 -21.74 8.42
N LEU A 86 -16.47 -20.61 8.71
CA LEU A 86 -17.04 -20.32 10.02
C LEU A 86 -18.13 -21.33 10.40
N LYS A 87 -18.19 -21.68 11.69
CA LYS A 87 -19.33 -22.43 12.22
C LYS A 87 -20.57 -21.55 12.17
N CYS A 88 -21.47 -21.89 11.26
CA CYS A 88 -22.64 -21.09 10.94
C CYS A 88 -23.46 -20.72 12.20
N ARG A 89 -23.66 -19.42 12.43
CA ARG A 89 -24.36 -18.79 13.57
C ARG A 89 -23.74 -19.06 14.96
N LYS A 90 -22.52 -19.56 14.99
CA LYS A 90 -21.73 -19.82 16.21
C LYS A 90 -20.47 -18.98 16.27
N GLU A 91 -19.95 -18.63 15.10
CA GLU A 91 -18.76 -17.82 14.91
C GLU A 91 -19.09 -16.66 13.98
N VAL A 92 -18.39 -15.54 14.17
CA VAL A 92 -18.50 -14.35 13.35
C VAL A 92 -17.12 -13.81 13.02
N ASP A 93 -16.96 -13.29 11.81
CA ASP A 93 -15.77 -12.56 11.36
C ASP A 93 -16.19 -11.23 10.71
N PHE A 94 -15.37 -10.20 10.87
CA PHE A 94 -15.67 -8.86 10.35
C PHE A 94 -14.63 -8.42 9.32
N THR A 95 -15.11 -7.99 8.16
CA THR A 95 -14.29 -7.30 7.16
C THR A 95 -14.72 -5.85 7.04
N TYR A 96 -13.76 -4.95 7.09
CA TYR A 96 -14.01 -3.51 7.10
C TYR A 96 -13.64 -2.90 5.76
N PHE A 97 -14.48 -2.01 5.25
CA PHE A 97 -14.19 -1.18 4.09
C PHE A 97 -14.26 0.28 4.48
N GLN A 98 -13.35 1.12 4.01
CA GLN A 98 -13.42 2.56 4.26
C GLN A 98 -13.17 3.42 3.03
N THR A 99 -13.79 4.60 3.01
CA THR A 99 -13.44 5.71 2.13
C THR A 99 -13.60 7.04 2.87
N ILE A 100 -12.97 8.09 2.35
CA ILE A 100 -13.11 9.45 2.83
C ILE A 100 -13.89 10.26 1.79
N VAL A 101 -15.00 10.86 2.22
CA VAL A 101 -15.78 11.82 1.44
C VAL A 101 -15.54 13.22 1.98
N ASN A 102 -14.89 14.07 1.19
CA ASN A 102 -14.64 15.46 1.55
C ASN A 102 -15.77 16.34 1.00
N VAL A 103 -16.49 17.02 1.89
CA VAL A 103 -17.57 17.95 1.55
C VAL A 103 -17.08 19.37 1.74
N PRO A 104 -16.89 20.16 0.68
CA PRO A 104 -16.32 21.50 0.83
C PRO A 104 -17.18 22.44 1.67
N ALA A 105 -16.54 23.44 2.27
CA ALA A 105 -17.24 24.47 3.04
C ALA A 105 -18.34 25.14 2.18
N ASN A 106 -19.47 25.47 2.80
CA ASN A 106 -20.64 26.07 2.16
C ASN A 106 -21.32 25.21 1.07
N THR A 107 -20.99 23.92 0.97
CA THR A 107 -21.70 22.99 0.09
C THR A 107 -23.03 22.57 0.70
N THR A 108 -24.14 22.84 0.01
CA THR A 108 -25.45 22.29 0.39
C THR A 108 -25.52 20.81 0.00
N VAL A 109 -25.72 19.94 0.98
CA VAL A 109 -25.96 18.50 0.79
C VAL A 109 -27.45 18.21 1.05
N THR A 110 -28.22 17.97 -0.02
CA THR A 110 -29.65 17.66 0.03
C THR A 110 -29.92 16.18 0.26
N ASP A 111 -29.06 15.31 -0.29
CA ASP A 111 -28.99 13.89 0.07
C ASP A 111 -27.53 13.39 0.12
N PHE A 112 -27.29 12.37 0.94
CA PHE A 112 -26.03 11.66 1.00
C PHE A 112 -26.32 10.19 1.22
N LYS A 113 -26.32 9.41 0.14
CA LYS A 113 -26.68 7.99 0.19
C LYS A 113 -25.45 7.12 0.09
N VAL A 114 -25.38 6.11 0.95
CA VAL A 114 -24.42 5.03 0.86
C VAL A 114 -25.20 3.74 0.61
N SER A 115 -24.75 2.94 -0.35
CA SER A 115 -25.38 1.66 -0.70
C SER A 115 -24.37 0.61 -1.13
N TYR A 116 -24.82 -0.62 -1.21
CA TYR A 116 -24.09 -1.74 -1.80
C TYR A 116 -25.05 -2.69 -2.50
N ASP A 117 -24.62 -3.30 -3.62
CA ASP A 117 -25.48 -4.17 -4.44
C ASP A 117 -25.85 -5.47 -3.70
N ASN A 118 -24.88 -6.10 -3.04
CA ASN A 118 -25.08 -7.33 -2.27
C ASN A 118 -24.08 -7.40 -1.10
N ALA A 119 -24.50 -8.03 0.00
CA ALA A 119 -23.63 -8.55 1.05
C ALA A 119 -24.15 -9.95 1.44
N ASP A 120 -23.27 -10.84 1.93
CA ASP A 120 -23.63 -12.23 2.24
C ASP A 120 -24.55 -12.34 3.46
N ASP A 121 -23.99 -12.23 4.67
CA ASP A 121 -24.77 -12.39 5.90
C ASP A 121 -25.25 -11.03 6.44
N GLY A 122 -24.36 -10.04 6.51
CA GLY A 122 -24.77 -8.67 6.81
C GLY A 122 -23.69 -7.62 6.56
N ALA A 123 -24.14 -6.36 6.49
CA ALA A 123 -23.27 -5.20 6.51
C ALA A 123 -23.95 -3.99 7.16
N ARG A 124 -23.16 -3.15 7.85
CA ARG A 124 -23.61 -1.91 8.49
C ARG A 124 -22.74 -0.74 8.06
N ILE A 125 -23.37 0.41 7.82
CA ILE A 125 -22.69 1.62 7.38
C ILE A 125 -22.50 2.58 8.56
N TYR A 126 -21.25 2.89 8.86
CA TYR A 126 -20.84 3.88 9.84
C TYR A 126 -20.31 5.14 9.15
N LEU A 127 -20.57 6.29 9.75
CA LEU A 127 -20.04 7.60 9.37
C LEU A 127 -19.29 8.21 10.56
N PHE A 128 -18.09 8.71 10.31
CA PHE A 128 -17.27 9.46 11.25
C PHE A 128 -16.96 10.84 10.67
N ASN A 129 -17.10 11.89 11.47
CA ASN A 129 -16.72 13.26 11.13
C ASN A 129 -16.57 14.09 12.40
N SER A 130 -16.41 15.41 12.25
CA SER A 130 -16.31 16.34 13.40
C SER A 130 -17.56 16.37 14.30
N LYS A 131 -18.76 16.08 13.76
CA LYS A 131 -20.02 15.98 14.53
C LYS A 131 -20.15 14.63 15.24
N PHE A 132 -19.61 13.56 14.66
CA PHE A 132 -19.65 12.19 15.16
C PHE A 132 -18.24 11.58 15.24
N PRO A 133 -17.37 12.05 16.16
CA PRO A 133 -15.98 11.59 16.25
C PRO A 133 -15.87 10.11 16.65
N ASN A 134 -16.86 9.59 17.38
CA ASN A 134 -16.95 8.17 17.78
C ASN A 134 -17.77 7.33 16.80
N GLY A 135 -18.18 7.91 15.68
CA GLY A 135 -19.02 7.26 14.68
C GLY A 135 -20.51 7.36 14.98
N THR A 136 -21.31 7.28 13.92
CA THR A 136 -22.77 7.10 13.96
C THR A 136 -23.17 6.17 12.84
N PHE A 137 -24.32 5.51 12.96
CA PHE A 137 -24.90 4.69 11.90
C PHE A 137 -26.41 4.98 11.78
N ASP A 138 -27.07 4.35 10.83
CA ASP A 138 -28.53 4.25 10.78
C ASP A 138 -28.89 2.77 10.93
N GLU A 139 -29.77 2.41 11.85
CA GLU A 139 -30.20 1.02 12.01
C GLU A 139 -30.86 0.48 10.75
N LYS A 140 -31.43 1.35 9.89
CA LYS A 140 -31.95 0.96 8.58
C LYS A 140 -30.85 0.58 7.59
N SER A 141 -29.58 0.86 7.89
CA SER A 141 -28.43 0.47 7.08
C SER A 141 -28.00 -0.99 7.29
N ASP A 142 -28.58 -1.65 8.29
CA ASP A 142 -28.31 -3.05 8.60
C ASP A 142 -29.01 -3.92 7.57
N LEU A 143 -28.22 -4.54 6.69
CA LEU A 143 -28.72 -5.64 5.89
C LEU A 143 -28.58 -6.94 6.68
N VAL A 144 -29.64 -7.74 6.67
CA VAL A 144 -29.76 -9.01 7.39
C VAL A 144 -30.23 -10.09 6.42
N GLY A 145 -29.35 -11.04 6.10
CA GLY A 145 -29.69 -12.29 5.43
C GLY A 145 -29.28 -12.42 3.96
N LYS A 146 -29.10 -13.68 3.54
CA LYS A 146 -28.57 -14.10 2.23
C LYS A 146 -29.27 -13.47 1.04
N ASN A 147 -28.51 -12.75 0.22
CA ASN A 147 -28.95 -12.17 -1.05
C ASN A 147 -30.11 -11.16 -0.90
N SER A 148 -30.24 -10.51 0.25
CA SER A 148 -31.17 -9.40 0.41
C SER A 148 -30.59 -8.15 -0.30
N SER A 149 -31.39 -7.48 -1.11
CA SER A 149 -30.95 -6.27 -1.80
C SER A 149 -31.07 -5.08 -0.86
N PHE A 150 -29.96 -4.38 -0.63
CA PHE A 150 -29.93 -3.15 0.14
C PHE A 150 -29.99 -1.93 -0.78
N THR A 151 -31.04 -1.13 -0.69
CA THR A 151 -31.21 0.01 -1.62
C THR A 151 -30.23 1.14 -1.30
N SER A 152 -30.30 1.71 -0.09
CA SER A 152 -29.40 2.77 0.40
C SER A 152 -29.83 3.25 1.80
N THR A 153 -28.89 3.84 2.53
CA THR A 153 -29.18 4.71 3.68
C THR A 153 -28.82 6.15 3.34
N ASN A 154 -29.73 7.08 3.62
CA ASN A 154 -29.46 8.51 3.53
C ASN A 154 -28.91 9.02 4.88
N LEU A 155 -27.73 9.62 4.84
CA LEU A 155 -26.99 10.15 5.99
C LEU A 155 -26.87 11.68 5.94
N ASN A 156 -27.73 12.37 5.17
CA ASN A 156 -27.62 13.81 4.96
C ASN A 156 -27.65 14.64 6.25
N ASP A 157 -28.41 14.21 7.26
CA ASP A 157 -28.49 14.81 8.59
C ASP A 157 -27.24 14.56 9.46
N LYS A 158 -26.42 13.57 9.06
CA LYS A 158 -25.21 13.12 9.75
C LYS A 158 -23.92 13.67 9.15
N VAL A 159 -23.93 14.06 7.88
CA VAL A 159 -22.76 14.62 7.16
C VAL A 159 -22.40 16.01 7.69
N SER A 160 -21.11 16.34 7.66
CA SER A 160 -20.58 17.65 8.00
C SER A 160 -19.71 18.17 6.85
N SER A 161 -19.49 19.49 6.77
CA SER A 161 -18.43 20.03 5.91
C SER A 161 -17.06 19.52 6.38
N GLY A 162 -16.14 19.32 5.44
CA GLY A 162 -14.84 18.70 5.64
C GLY A 162 -14.87 17.19 5.44
N GLU A 163 -14.04 16.49 6.22
CA GLU A 163 -13.85 15.05 6.11
C GLU A 163 -15.03 14.26 6.70
N ASN A 164 -15.61 13.36 5.91
CA ASN A 164 -16.57 12.35 6.34
C ASN A 164 -16.03 10.97 5.98
N ARG A 165 -15.53 10.25 6.97
CA ARG A 165 -15.06 8.88 6.79
C ARG A 165 -16.26 7.93 6.82
N ILE A 166 -16.46 7.20 5.75
CA ILE A 166 -17.47 6.16 5.64
C ILE A 166 -16.78 4.83 5.89
N VAL A 167 -17.34 4.01 6.78
CA VAL A 167 -16.88 2.64 7.04
C VAL A 167 -18.03 1.68 6.86
N ILE A 168 -17.85 0.66 6.02
CA ILE A 168 -18.77 -0.47 5.92
C ILE A 168 -18.17 -1.61 6.71
N VAL A 169 -18.90 -2.06 7.71
CA VAL A 169 -18.56 -3.25 8.50
C VAL A 169 -19.35 -4.39 7.89
N GLN A 170 -18.72 -5.17 7.02
CA GLN A 170 -19.27 -6.43 6.56
C GLN A 170 -18.99 -7.48 7.63
N PHE A 171 -19.95 -8.38 7.84
CA PHE A 171 -19.72 -9.52 8.70
C PHE A 171 -20.22 -10.81 8.06
N ASP A 172 -19.48 -11.87 8.35
CA ASP A 172 -19.73 -13.24 7.91
C ASP A 172 -20.01 -14.06 9.17
N ASP A 173 -21.16 -14.74 9.19
CA ASP A 173 -21.56 -15.64 10.26
C ASP A 173 -21.83 -17.07 9.76
N CYS A 174 -21.43 -17.42 8.53
CA CYS A 174 -21.71 -18.72 7.94
C CYS A 174 -20.76 -19.19 6.83
N ALA A 175 -20.46 -20.49 6.79
CA ALA A 175 -19.55 -21.12 5.83
C ALA A 175 -19.90 -21.02 4.32
N THR A 176 -20.96 -20.31 3.92
CA THR A 176 -21.37 -20.23 2.50
C THR A 176 -20.65 -19.16 1.70
N GLY A 177 -19.87 -18.29 2.35
CA GLY A 177 -19.05 -17.30 1.69
C GLY A 177 -18.90 -16.05 2.54
N ASN A 178 -17.91 -15.22 2.20
CA ASN A 178 -17.74 -13.89 2.74
C ASN A 178 -17.65 -12.91 1.57
N ASN A 179 -18.77 -12.23 1.30
CA ASN A 179 -18.97 -11.50 0.06
C ASN A 179 -19.60 -10.13 0.29
N ILE A 180 -19.10 -9.12 -0.42
CA ILE A 180 -19.77 -7.83 -0.59
C ILE A 180 -19.45 -7.28 -1.98
N SER A 181 -20.42 -6.67 -2.65
CA SER A 181 -20.25 -6.16 -4.01
C SER A 181 -20.98 -4.84 -4.23
N GLY A 182 -20.44 -4.02 -5.13
CA GLY A 182 -21.10 -2.85 -5.68
C GLY A 182 -21.29 -1.76 -4.63
N ILE A 183 -20.24 -1.31 -3.94
CA ILE A 183 -20.36 -0.22 -2.96
C ILE A 183 -20.44 1.14 -3.67
N HIS A 184 -21.44 1.95 -3.32
CA HIS A 184 -21.75 3.24 -3.96
C HIS A 184 -21.89 4.39 -2.96
N ILE A 185 -21.50 5.59 -3.40
CA ILE A 185 -21.77 6.86 -2.72
C ILE A 185 -22.55 7.76 -3.68
N GLN A 186 -23.69 8.28 -3.26
CA GLN A 186 -24.43 9.31 -3.98
C GLN A 186 -24.55 10.57 -3.13
N VAL A 187 -24.35 11.73 -3.75
CA VAL A 187 -24.53 13.03 -3.10
C VAL A 187 -25.32 13.94 -4.04
N ASN A 188 -26.34 14.60 -3.50
CA ASN A 188 -27.29 15.44 -4.23
C ASN A 188 -27.90 14.75 -5.47
N GLY A 189 -28.29 13.48 -5.32
CA GLY A 189 -28.91 12.66 -6.36
C GLY A 189 -27.95 12.16 -7.45
N LYS A 190 -26.63 12.39 -7.30
CA LYS A 190 -25.62 11.93 -8.26
C LYS A 190 -24.65 10.96 -7.60
N GLU A 191 -24.36 9.87 -8.28
CA GLU A 191 -23.28 8.99 -7.85
C GLU A 191 -21.93 9.69 -7.96
N VAL A 192 -21.16 9.66 -6.88
CA VAL A 192 -19.80 10.21 -6.80
C VAL A 192 -18.85 9.04 -6.72
N LYS A 193 -18.16 8.75 -7.84
CA LYS A 193 -17.15 7.70 -7.88
C LYS A 193 -15.91 8.14 -7.10
N PRO A 194 -15.18 7.18 -6.49
CA PRO A 194 -13.82 7.45 -6.04
C PRO A 194 -13.04 8.12 -7.15
N THR A 195 -12.37 9.22 -6.84
CA THR A 195 -11.51 9.87 -7.82
C THR A 195 -10.34 8.92 -8.06
N THR A 196 -10.37 8.15 -9.15
CA THR A 196 -9.14 7.68 -9.80
C THR A 196 -8.31 8.93 -9.97
N ALA A 197 -7.10 8.97 -9.42
CA ALA A 197 -6.29 10.19 -9.30
C ALA A 197 -6.07 10.90 -10.67
N VAL A 198 -7.07 11.66 -11.11
CA VAL A 198 -7.10 12.53 -12.29
C VAL A 198 -8.21 13.56 -12.07
N ALA A 199 -7.92 14.51 -11.18
CA ALA A 199 -8.35 15.90 -11.31
C ALA A 199 -7.49 16.70 -10.34
N ALA A 200 -6.49 17.37 -10.90
CA ALA A 200 -5.63 18.30 -10.20
C ALA A 200 -6.47 19.45 -9.63
N ALA A 201 -6.81 19.37 -8.34
CA ALA A 201 -7.12 20.55 -7.57
C ALA A 201 -5.81 21.32 -7.40
N LYS A 202 -5.68 22.45 -8.10
CA LYS A 202 -4.67 23.48 -7.85
C LYS A 202 -4.67 23.80 -6.36
N LYS A 203 -3.69 23.29 -5.62
CA LYS A 203 -3.27 23.79 -4.30
C LYS A 203 -2.00 24.62 -4.51
N PRO A 204 -1.73 25.58 -3.60
CA PRO A 204 -1.16 26.88 -3.94
C PRO A 204 0.24 26.71 -4.51
N THR A 205 0.58 27.60 -5.43
CA THR A 205 1.90 27.80 -5.99
C THR A 205 2.93 28.01 -4.86
N THR A 206 3.45 26.93 -4.30
CA THR A 206 4.81 26.91 -3.79
C THR A 206 5.67 26.56 -4.97
N THR A 207 6.37 27.59 -5.45
CA THR A 207 7.44 27.59 -6.45
C THR A 207 8.10 26.22 -6.57
N ALA A 208 7.99 25.62 -7.76
CA ALA A 208 8.74 24.42 -8.13
C ALA A 208 10.23 24.71 -7.92
N THR A 209 10.78 24.19 -6.83
CA THR A 209 12.22 23.99 -6.74
C THR A 209 12.45 22.65 -7.41
N SER A 210 13.19 22.65 -8.51
CA SER A 210 13.69 21.43 -9.15
C SER A 210 14.33 20.56 -8.06
N GLY A 211 13.66 19.47 -7.68
CA GLY A 211 14.15 18.60 -6.62
C GLY A 211 15.52 18.04 -7.01
N THR A 212 16.46 18.01 -6.08
CA THR A 212 17.76 17.36 -6.30
C THR A 212 17.55 15.86 -6.54
N ASN A 213 18.23 15.28 -7.54
CA ASN A 213 18.31 13.82 -7.70
C ASN A 213 19.05 13.23 -6.50
N ILE A 214 18.33 12.56 -5.60
CA ILE A 214 18.83 11.96 -4.36
C ILE A 214 19.68 10.72 -4.64
N ALA A 215 19.46 10.05 -5.79
CA ALA A 215 20.16 8.83 -6.16
C ALA A 215 21.62 9.08 -6.59
N LYS A 216 21.92 10.30 -7.08
CA LYS A 216 23.23 10.62 -7.65
C LYS A 216 24.37 10.30 -6.67
N GLY A 217 25.30 9.46 -7.11
CA GLY A 217 26.49 9.04 -6.37
C GLY A 217 26.23 8.11 -5.17
N LYS A 218 25.01 7.59 -4.99
CA LYS A 218 24.69 6.66 -3.90
C LYS A 218 25.25 5.27 -4.15
N SER A 219 25.35 4.49 -3.08
CA SER A 219 25.76 3.09 -3.16
C SER A 219 24.68 2.25 -3.84
N CYS A 220 25.07 1.47 -4.83
CA CYS A 220 24.19 0.57 -5.56
C CYS A 220 24.89 -0.75 -5.89
N LYS A 221 24.09 -1.80 -6.13
CA LYS A 221 24.51 -3.15 -6.47
C LYS A 221 23.68 -3.67 -7.64
N ALA A 222 24.20 -4.67 -8.33
CA ALA A 222 23.47 -5.42 -9.34
C ALA A 222 23.64 -6.92 -9.07
N SER A 223 22.74 -7.74 -9.62
CA SER A 223 22.82 -9.20 -9.58
C SER A 223 24.14 -9.72 -10.15
N SER A 224 24.63 -9.09 -11.22
CA SER A 224 25.91 -9.38 -11.84
C SER A 224 26.40 -8.17 -12.65
N VAL A 225 27.64 -8.24 -13.14
CA VAL A 225 28.24 -7.20 -14.00
C VAL A 225 28.83 -7.88 -15.24
N ASN A 226 28.51 -7.36 -16.41
CA ASN A 226 29.09 -7.75 -17.68
C ASN A 226 29.59 -6.52 -18.47
N PHE A 227 30.51 -6.73 -19.41
CA PHE A 227 31.04 -5.69 -20.31
C PHE A 227 31.51 -4.38 -19.63
N GLY A 228 31.87 -4.43 -18.33
CA GLY A 228 32.25 -3.27 -17.54
C GLY A 228 31.09 -2.34 -17.11
N GLY A 229 29.84 -2.74 -17.36
CA GLY A 229 28.63 -2.00 -16.98
C GLY A 229 28.29 -2.09 -15.49
N VAL A 230 29.18 -1.56 -14.63
CA VAL A 230 29.02 -1.59 -13.16
C VAL A 230 27.77 -0.85 -12.70
N ALA A 231 27.20 -1.25 -11.57
CA ALA A 231 25.93 -0.71 -11.05
C ALA A 231 25.94 0.82 -10.85
N SER A 232 27.09 1.42 -10.51
CA SER A 232 27.23 2.84 -10.21
C SER A 232 27.03 3.77 -11.41
N ARG A 233 27.04 3.22 -12.63
CA ARG A 233 26.75 3.99 -13.84
C ARG A 233 25.31 4.51 -13.87
N ALA A 234 24.36 3.77 -13.30
CA ALA A 234 22.96 4.21 -13.23
C ALA A 234 22.71 5.34 -12.21
N VAL A 235 23.74 5.87 -11.54
CA VAL A 235 23.63 6.97 -10.58
C VAL A 235 24.78 7.96 -10.72
N ASP A 236 25.46 7.98 -11.89
CA ASP A 236 26.59 8.88 -12.11
C ASP A 236 26.14 10.30 -12.48
N GLY A 237 24.85 10.49 -12.76
CA GLY A 237 24.25 11.76 -13.16
C GLY A 237 24.36 12.04 -14.65
N ASN A 238 24.65 11.03 -15.47
CA ASN A 238 24.69 11.11 -16.92
C ASN A 238 23.64 10.17 -17.54
N THR A 239 22.65 10.75 -18.20
CA THR A 239 21.49 10.04 -18.77
C THR A 239 21.75 9.43 -20.15
N ASP A 240 23.01 9.37 -20.59
CA ASP A 240 23.40 8.88 -21.92
C ASP A 240 23.18 7.36 -22.04
N GLY A 241 22.17 7.00 -22.84
CA GLY A 241 21.81 5.61 -23.10
C GLY A 241 22.70 4.87 -24.10
N ALA A 242 23.68 5.53 -24.73
CA ALA A 242 24.61 4.88 -25.64
C ALA A 242 25.67 4.09 -24.87
N TYR A 243 25.64 2.76 -24.99
CA TYR A 243 26.49 1.87 -24.18
C TYR A 243 28.00 2.17 -24.29
N GLY A 244 28.47 2.53 -25.48
CA GLY A 244 29.87 2.89 -25.74
C GLY A 244 30.36 4.13 -25.00
N ASN A 245 29.45 4.97 -24.50
CA ASN A 245 29.77 6.19 -23.76
C ASN A 245 29.96 5.95 -22.26
N ASN A 246 29.96 4.67 -21.83
CA ASN A 246 30.28 4.24 -20.47
C ASN A 246 29.32 4.73 -19.37
N SER A 247 28.10 5.12 -19.71
CA SER A 247 27.04 5.50 -18.74
C SER A 247 25.98 4.42 -18.50
N CYS A 248 26.04 3.28 -19.19
CA CYS A 248 25.05 2.22 -19.00
C CYS A 248 25.56 1.09 -18.11
N THR A 249 24.70 0.59 -17.21
CA THR A 249 24.90 -0.68 -16.50
C THR A 249 24.66 -1.87 -17.43
N HIS A 250 25.16 -3.04 -17.04
CA HIS A 250 24.91 -4.28 -17.78
C HIS A 250 25.07 -5.51 -16.88
N SER A 251 24.00 -6.31 -16.76
CA SER A 251 24.06 -7.64 -16.13
C SER A 251 24.58 -8.71 -17.10
N ASN A 252 24.85 -9.90 -16.62
CA ASN A 252 24.92 -11.11 -17.45
C ASN A 252 23.54 -11.47 -18.02
N ASP A 253 23.53 -12.45 -18.92
CA ASP A 253 22.33 -13.17 -19.33
C ASP A 253 21.96 -14.13 -18.20
N GLU A 254 20.96 -13.76 -17.40
CA GLU A 254 20.65 -14.50 -16.17
C GLU A 254 19.16 -14.50 -15.85
N LYS A 255 18.80 -15.29 -14.84
CA LYS A 255 17.45 -15.35 -14.31
C LYS A 255 17.20 -14.18 -13.37
N ASP A 256 16.09 -13.48 -13.60
CA ASP A 256 15.59 -12.40 -12.76
C ASP A 256 16.65 -11.31 -12.41
N PRO A 257 17.41 -10.76 -13.39
CA PRO A 257 18.45 -9.78 -13.14
C PRO A 257 17.88 -8.54 -12.47
N TRP A 258 18.66 -7.96 -11.55
CA TRP A 258 18.24 -6.82 -10.75
C TRP A 258 19.35 -5.80 -10.55
N TRP A 259 18.94 -4.55 -10.35
CA TRP A 259 19.76 -3.44 -9.90
C TRP A 259 19.09 -2.82 -8.67
N GLU A 260 19.87 -2.49 -7.65
CA GLU A 260 19.37 -1.93 -6.39
C GLU A 260 20.23 -0.76 -5.91
N ILE A 261 19.56 0.26 -5.38
CA ILE A 261 20.17 1.41 -4.73
C ILE A 261 19.81 1.47 -3.25
N ASP A 262 20.79 1.79 -2.41
CA ASP A 262 20.59 2.24 -1.04
C ASP A 262 20.71 3.77 -0.99
N LEU A 263 19.60 4.46 -0.73
CA LEU A 263 19.56 5.93 -0.63
C LEU A 263 20.34 6.46 0.59
N GLY A 264 20.73 5.58 1.52
CA GLY A 264 21.49 5.87 2.74
C GLY A 264 20.66 6.43 3.88
N ALA A 265 19.40 6.76 3.64
CA ALA A 265 18.41 7.23 4.62
C ALA A 265 16.99 6.94 4.10
N TYR A 266 15.98 7.18 4.94
CA TYR A 266 14.58 7.10 4.54
C TYR A 266 14.16 8.38 3.82
N TYR A 267 13.55 8.22 2.66
CA TYR A 267 12.98 9.31 1.87
C TYR A 267 11.52 9.03 1.58
N ASP A 268 10.70 10.07 1.64
CA ASP A 268 9.39 10.09 1.03
C ASP A 268 9.61 10.35 -0.46
N VAL A 269 9.78 9.26 -1.22
CA VAL A 269 10.09 9.30 -2.65
C VAL A 269 8.82 9.60 -3.42
N SER A 270 8.82 10.75 -4.09
CA SER A 270 7.70 11.24 -4.87
C SER A 270 7.79 10.84 -6.35
N LYS A 271 9.00 10.62 -6.86
CA LYS A 271 9.21 10.39 -8.29
C LYS A 271 10.49 9.58 -8.54
N ILE A 272 10.41 8.63 -9.47
CA ILE A 272 11.56 7.90 -10.01
C ILE A 272 11.56 8.09 -11.53
N VAL A 273 12.70 8.46 -12.11
CA VAL A 273 12.90 8.51 -13.57
C VAL A 273 13.90 7.43 -13.95
N ILE A 274 13.50 6.56 -14.85
CA ILE A 274 14.33 5.44 -15.31
C ILE A 274 14.72 5.71 -16.76
N TRP A 275 16.02 5.80 -17.01
CA TRP A 275 16.60 6.01 -18.32
C TRP A 275 17.10 4.68 -18.89
N ASN A 276 16.62 4.35 -20.08
CA ASN A 276 16.93 3.11 -20.77
C ASN A 276 18.23 3.23 -21.57
N ARG A 277 18.81 2.09 -21.94
CA ARG A 277 19.82 2.00 -22.99
C ARG A 277 19.17 2.28 -24.36
N THR A 278 19.80 3.10 -25.20
CA THR A 278 19.18 3.67 -26.41
C THR A 278 19.91 3.40 -27.72
N ASP A 279 20.96 2.59 -27.73
CA ASP A 279 21.61 2.15 -28.97
C ASP A 279 20.78 1.11 -29.74
N ASP A 280 21.05 0.97 -31.05
CA ASP A 280 20.19 0.35 -32.05
C ASP A 280 19.80 -1.13 -31.81
N CYS A 281 20.42 -1.82 -30.86
CA CYS A 281 20.23 -3.25 -30.63
C CYS A 281 19.35 -3.63 -29.45
N CYS A 282 19.16 -2.73 -28.48
CA CYS A 282 19.09 -3.20 -27.10
C CYS A 282 18.07 -2.50 -26.19
N TRP A 283 17.38 -1.47 -26.68
CA TRP A 283 16.34 -0.75 -25.94
C TRP A 283 15.20 -1.68 -25.46
N ASN A 284 14.90 -2.73 -26.23
CA ASN A 284 13.83 -3.69 -25.97
C ASN A 284 14.17 -4.71 -24.87
N ARG A 285 15.36 -4.66 -24.27
CA ARG A 285 15.74 -5.53 -23.14
C ARG A 285 15.01 -5.14 -21.85
N LEU A 286 14.79 -3.84 -21.63
CA LEU A 286 14.07 -3.31 -20.47
C LEU A 286 12.54 -3.34 -20.70
N GLN A 287 12.00 -4.56 -20.78
CA GLN A 287 10.56 -4.81 -21.01
C GLN A 287 10.03 -5.77 -19.96
N GLY A 288 8.81 -5.50 -19.47
CA GLY A 288 8.17 -6.30 -18.44
C GLY A 288 8.89 -6.22 -17.09
N PHE A 289 9.52 -5.09 -16.78
CA PHE A 289 10.29 -4.90 -15.56
C PHE A 289 9.42 -4.38 -14.40
N TYR A 290 9.93 -4.51 -13.19
CA TYR A 290 9.27 -4.10 -11.96
C TYR A 290 10.21 -3.18 -11.16
N VAL A 291 9.62 -2.28 -10.38
CA VAL A 291 10.35 -1.30 -9.56
C VAL A 291 9.85 -1.46 -8.15
N MET A 292 10.63 -2.12 -7.32
CA MET A 292 10.35 -2.30 -5.90
C MET A 292 10.85 -1.09 -5.10
N ALA A 293 10.13 -0.73 -4.05
CA ALA A 293 10.56 0.28 -3.09
C ALA A 293 10.29 -0.21 -1.67
N SER A 294 11.30 -0.18 -0.81
CA SER A 294 11.25 -0.76 0.53
C SER A 294 11.99 0.10 1.56
N GLU A 295 11.46 0.14 2.77
CA GLU A 295 12.16 0.70 3.94
C GLU A 295 13.27 -0.24 4.44
N GLN A 296 13.13 -1.54 4.19
CA GLN A 296 14.07 -2.58 4.58
C GLN A 296 14.86 -3.12 3.37
N GLN A 297 16.02 -3.70 3.61
CA GLN A 297 16.83 -4.30 2.55
C GLN A 297 16.02 -5.37 1.81
N ILE A 298 16.08 -5.36 0.48
CA ILE A 298 15.31 -6.27 -0.35
C ILE A 298 16.08 -7.60 -0.47
N THR A 299 15.48 -8.69 -0.01
CA THR A 299 16.11 -10.03 0.01
C THR A 299 15.76 -10.87 -1.22
N GLY A 300 14.73 -10.49 -1.98
CA GLY A 300 14.29 -11.19 -3.18
C GLY A 300 13.47 -10.30 -4.10
N CYS A 301 13.32 -10.71 -5.35
CA CYS A 301 12.48 -10.03 -6.33
C CYS A 301 11.03 -10.49 -6.17
N SER A 302 10.07 -9.56 -6.21
CA SER A 302 8.64 -9.87 -6.15
C SER A 302 7.87 -9.03 -7.15
N THR A 303 6.89 -9.63 -7.82
CA THR A 303 5.92 -8.93 -8.69
C THR A 303 4.67 -8.49 -7.93
N GLY A 304 4.58 -8.82 -6.64
CA GLY A 304 3.50 -8.39 -5.75
C GLY A 304 3.42 -6.87 -5.66
N SER A 305 2.21 -6.33 -5.83
CA SER A 305 1.94 -4.89 -5.91
C SER A 305 2.35 -4.10 -4.66
N GLU A 306 2.32 -4.76 -3.50
CA GLU A 306 2.72 -4.26 -2.19
C GLU A 306 4.19 -3.83 -2.16
N PHE A 307 5.04 -4.57 -2.89
CA PHE A 307 6.47 -4.29 -2.98
C PHE A 307 6.82 -3.24 -4.04
N GLN A 308 5.90 -2.93 -4.97
CA GLN A 308 6.18 -2.03 -6.09
C GLN A 308 6.08 -0.56 -5.71
N PHE A 309 6.96 0.28 -6.24
CA PHE A 309 6.88 1.74 -6.15
C PHE A 309 5.59 2.29 -6.76
N LYS A 310 5.18 1.73 -7.91
CA LYS A 310 3.92 2.03 -8.59
C LYS A 310 3.15 0.73 -8.85
N SER A 311 1.92 0.66 -8.35
CA SER A 311 0.99 -0.43 -8.67
C SER A 311 0.54 -0.32 -10.14
N GLY A 312 0.38 -1.45 -10.83
CA GLY A 312 0.00 -1.45 -12.25
C GLY A 312 0.57 -2.62 -13.06
N GLY A 313 1.33 -3.52 -12.42
CA GLY A 313 1.95 -4.66 -13.09
C GLY A 313 3.29 -4.28 -13.72
N ALA A 314 3.73 -5.10 -14.68
CA ALA A 314 5.01 -4.95 -15.33
C ALA A 314 5.06 -3.67 -16.18
N LEU A 315 6.21 -3.00 -16.17
CA LEU A 315 6.50 -1.78 -16.92
C LEU A 315 7.30 -2.10 -18.19
N SER A 316 7.03 -1.33 -19.24
CA SER A 316 7.58 -1.59 -20.58
C SER A 316 7.76 -0.28 -21.35
N PHE A 317 8.89 -0.13 -22.03
CA PHE A 317 9.12 0.98 -22.95
C PHE A 317 8.36 0.72 -24.27
N SER A 318 7.71 1.74 -24.81
CA SER A 318 6.86 1.58 -25.99
C SER A 318 7.62 1.60 -27.32
N SER A 319 8.83 2.17 -27.34
CA SER A 319 9.70 2.23 -28.54
C SER A 319 11.15 2.56 -28.15
N GLY A 320 12.10 2.33 -29.07
CA GLY A 320 13.50 2.74 -28.90
C GLY A 320 13.71 4.26 -28.86
N SER A 321 12.74 5.05 -29.35
CA SER A 321 12.74 6.51 -29.22
C SER A 321 12.36 6.99 -27.82
N GLN A 322 11.76 6.12 -27.00
CA GLN A 322 11.47 6.42 -25.60
C GLN A 322 12.71 6.14 -24.75
N SER A 323 13.49 7.18 -24.46
CA SER A 323 14.72 7.07 -23.66
C SER A 323 14.49 7.01 -22.15
N SER A 324 13.33 7.47 -21.66
CA SER A 324 13.01 7.49 -20.23
C SER A 324 11.56 7.15 -19.89
N MET A 325 11.33 6.67 -18.67
CA MET A 325 10.02 6.49 -18.07
C MET A 325 9.97 7.16 -16.69
N THR A 326 8.94 7.98 -16.48
CA THR A 326 8.70 8.62 -15.18
C THR A 326 7.62 7.87 -14.41
N LEU A 327 7.95 7.49 -13.19
CA LEU A 327 7.04 6.92 -12.21
C LEU A 327 6.80 7.96 -11.13
N GLU A 328 5.60 8.53 -11.11
CA GLU A 328 5.12 9.35 -9.99
C GLU A 328 4.56 8.43 -8.91
N GLY A 329 4.83 8.76 -7.65
CA GLY A 329 4.40 7.98 -6.49
C GLY A 329 4.51 8.79 -5.20
N ASN A 330 4.27 8.14 -4.08
CA ASN A 330 4.59 8.68 -2.76
C ASN A 330 4.84 7.51 -1.83
N LYS A 331 6.05 6.97 -1.85
CA LYS A 331 6.45 5.85 -1.01
C LYS A 331 7.63 6.24 -0.14
N LYS A 332 7.49 6.00 1.16
CA LYS A 332 8.61 6.02 2.08
C LYS A 332 9.49 4.80 1.81
N CYS A 333 10.75 5.01 1.45
CA CYS A 333 11.70 3.93 1.22
C CYS A 333 13.14 4.37 1.46
N ARG A 334 14.01 3.38 1.61
CA ARG A 334 15.47 3.52 1.60
C ARG A 334 16.10 2.75 0.45
N TYR A 335 15.50 1.61 0.09
CA TYR A 335 15.97 0.74 -0.98
C TYR A 335 15.00 0.79 -2.16
N ILE A 336 15.54 0.91 -3.36
CA ILE A 336 14.78 0.77 -4.61
C ILE A 336 15.46 -0.31 -5.44
N ARG A 337 14.70 -1.27 -5.95
CA ARG A 337 15.19 -2.33 -6.83
C ARG A 337 14.43 -2.35 -8.14
N ILE A 338 15.16 -2.37 -9.26
CA ILE A 338 14.61 -2.57 -10.59
C ILE A 338 15.00 -3.98 -11.02
N PHE A 339 14.03 -4.81 -11.41
CA PHE A 339 14.31 -6.17 -11.86
C PHE A 339 13.42 -6.60 -13.02
N ILE A 340 13.88 -7.58 -13.80
CA ILE A 340 13.13 -8.13 -14.93
C ILE A 340 12.88 -9.62 -14.66
N PRO A 341 11.63 -10.07 -14.39
CA PRO A 341 11.35 -11.48 -14.23
C PRO A 341 11.55 -12.26 -15.55
N GLY A 342 12.13 -13.46 -15.45
CA GLY A 342 12.31 -14.38 -16.57
C GLY A 342 13.61 -15.15 -16.50
N ALA A 343 13.66 -16.29 -17.21
CA ALA A 343 14.78 -17.24 -17.15
C ALA A 343 16.08 -16.71 -17.78
N ILE A 344 15.98 -15.94 -18.87
CA ILE A 344 17.12 -15.37 -19.59
C ILE A 344 16.77 -13.92 -19.90
N LYS A 345 17.30 -13.00 -19.09
CA LYS A 345 17.09 -11.57 -19.20
C LYS A 345 18.42 -10.84 -19.04
N ILE A 346 18.46 -9.62 -19.56
CA ILE A 346 19.58 -8.69 -19.42
C ILE A 346 19.01 -7.38 -18.92
N LEU A 347 19.54 -6.87 -17.80
CA LEU A 347 19.21 -5.56 -17.29
C LEU A 347 20.31 -4.57 -17.65
N SER A 348 19.93 -3.48 -18.33
CA SER A 348 20.78 -2.34 -18.60
C SER A 348 19.99 -1.07 -18.31
N LEU A 349 20.57 -0.20 -17.49
CA LEU A 349 20.01 1.08 -17.09
C LEU A 349 21.05 2.16 -17.40
N ALA A 350 20.63 3.23 -18.07
CA ALA A 350 21.49 4.38 -18.31
C ALA A 350 21.57 5.23 -17.03
N GLU A 351 20.43 5.56 -16.43
CA GLU A 351 20.36 6.37 -15.21
C GLU A 351 19.07 6.06 -14.46
N VAL A 352 19.12 6.14 -13.13
CA VAL A 352 17.96 6.08 -12.24
C VAL A 352 17.99 7.32 -11.37
N GLU A 353 17.09 8.25 -11.65
CA GLU A 353 16.94 9.46 -10.87
C GLU A 353 15.82 9.30 -9.84
N VAL A 354 16.08 9.66 -8.60
CA VAL A 354 15.13 9.54 -7.49
C VAL A 354 14.90 10.91 -6.88
N PHE A 355 13.64 11.32 -6.80
CA PHE A 355 13.24 12.61 -6.24
C PHE A 355 12.25 12.39 -5.11
N GLY A 356 12.39 13.20 -4.08
CA GLY A 356 11.63 13.08 -2.85
C GLY A 356 12.17 14.04 -1.80
N GLN A 357 11.78 13.84 -0.56
CA GLN A 357 12.31 14.58 0.58
C GLN A 357 12.81 13.60 1.63
N LEU A 358 13.87 13.99 2.36
CA LEU A 358 14.32 13.21 3.50
C LEU A 358 13.14 13.09 4.47
N SER A 359 12.79 11.86 4.86
CA SER A 359 11.69 11.64 5.78
C SER A 359 12.06 12.26 7.13
N LYS A 360 11.26 13.23 7.58
CA LYS A 360 11.48 13.85 8.89
C LYS A 360 11.31 12.77 9.95
N SER A 361 12.38 12.50 10.68
CA SER A 361 12.33 11.69 11.90
C SER A 361 11.29 12.35 12.80
N GLN A 362 10.23 11.63 13.17
CA GLN A 362 9.36 12.11 14.24
C GLN A 362 10.25 12.29 15.46
N THR A 363 10.30 13.51 16.00
CA THR A 363 10.91 13.80 17.29
C THR A 363 10.12 13.03 18.35
N VAL A 364 10.50 11.78 18.56
CA VAL A 364 10.28 11.05 19.80
C VAL A 364 11.63 11.07 20.51
N SER A 365 11.61 11.60 21.73
CA SER A 365 12.77 11.69 22.61
C SER A 365 13.57 10.37 22.65
N ALA A 366 14.88 10.52 22.59
CA ALA A 366 15.90 9.48 22.44
C ALA A 366 15.58 8.07 22.99
N SER A 367 15.66 7.07 22.12
CA SER A 367 16.40 5.83 22.40
C SER A 367 16.81 5.14 21.09
N GLN A 368 17.94 4.44 21.15
CA GLN A 368 18.70 3.89 20.03
C GLN A 368 17.99 2.72 19.33
N SER A 369 18.03 2.68 17.98
CA SER A 369 17.71 1.48 17.22
C SER A 369 18.93 0.55 17.16
N SER A 370 19.03 -0.35 18.12
CA SER A 370 19.88 -1.53 18.06
C SER A 370 19.09 -2.72 18.58
N GLY A 371 18.53 -3.51 17.67
CA GLY A 371 17.75 -4.72 17.97
C GLY A 371 16.43 -4.44 18.69
N ASP A 372 15.31 -4.91 18.17
CA ASP A 372 14.14 -5.13 19.02
C ASP A 372 13.49 -6.45 18.60
N GLY A 373 13.44 -7.41 19.53
CA GLY A 373 12.78 -8.70 19.38
C GLY A 373 13.74 -9.90 19.29
N ILE A 374 13.54 -10.73 18.28
CA ILE A 374 14.27 -12.00 18.07
C ILE A 374 14.76 -12.14 16.63
N ALA A 375 15.71 -13.04 16.41
CA ALA A 375 16.06 -13.57 15.09
C ALA A 375 16.00 -15.10 15.09
N VAL A 376 15.31 -15.69 14.13
CA VAL A 376 15.26 -17.14 13.92
C VAL A 376 16.15 -17.56 12.76
N PHE A 377 16.57 -18.83 12.77
CA PHE A 377 17.53 -19.37 11.83
C PHE A 377 17.14 -20.79 11.39
N GLU A 378 17.30 -21.05 10.10
CA GLU A 378 16.98 -22.34 9.47
C GLU A 378 17.87 -23.50 9.97
N HIS A 379 19.13 -23.22 10.31
CA HIS A 379 20.03 -24.23 10.84
C HIS A 379 20.38 -23.97 12.31
N THR A 380 20.85 -25.02 12.99
CA THR A 380 21.46 -24.90 14.31
C THR A 380 22.69 -24.00 14.30
N ASN A 381 23.04 -23.47 15.47
CA ASN A 381 24.14 -22.52 15.69
C ASN A 381 24.01 -21.24 14.84
N TYR A 382 22.78 -20.78 14.62
CA TYR A 382 22.45 -19.53 13.94
C TYR A 382 22.89 -19.49 12.46
N GLY A 383 22.92 -20.64 11.81
CA GLY A 383 23.25 -20.77 10.39
C GLY A 383 22.01 -20.80 9.49
N GLY A 384 22.23 -20.81 8.17
CA GLY A 384 21.15 -20.87 7.17
C GLY A 384 20.40 -19.55 7.00
N LYS A 385 19.20 -19.62 6.43
CA LYS A 385 18.33 -18.43 6.28
C LYS A 385 17.99 -17.83 7.64
N THR A 386 17.83 -16.50 7.69
CA THR A 386 17.45 -15.78 8.92
C THR A 386 16.26 -14.85 8.70
N LYS A 387 15.42 -14.72 9.74
CA LYS A 387 14.30 -13.78 9.79
C LYS A 387 14.17 -13.19 11.18
N SER A 388 13.92 -11.88 11.26
CA SER A 388 13.74 -11.18 12.53
C SER A 388 12.27 -10.90 12.78
N PHE A 389 11.87 -11.01 14.04
CA PHE A 389 10.52 -10.71 14.50
C PHE A 389 10.58 -9.74 15.67
N GLY A 390 9.89 -8.61 15.52
CA GLY A 390 9.66 -7.68 16.62
C GLY A 390 8.52 -8.15 17.53
N ILE A 391 8.20 -7.35 18.55
CA ILE A 391 7.04 -7.60 19.44
C ILE A 391 5.77 -7.83 18.63
N GLY A 392 5.00 -8.85 19.01
CA GLY A 392 3.72 -9.15 18.39
C GLY A 392 3.50 -10.64 18.12
N ASN A 393 2.38 -10.92 17.46
CA ASN A 393 1.99 -12.25 17.04
C ASN A 393 2.30 -12.42 15.55
N HIS A 394 2.97 -13.48 15.17
CA HIS A 394 3.43 -13.74 13.82
C HIS A 394 2.98 -15.14 13.39
N ASP A 395 2.09 -15.22 12.41
CA ASP A 395 1.81 -16.47 11.71
C ASP A 395 2.82 -16.63 10.57
N ILE A 396 3.49 -17.77 10.51
CA ILE A 396 4.57 -18.00 9.55
C ILE A 396 4.27 -19.13 8.57
N THR A 397 3.06 -19.69 8.60
CA THR A 397 2.62 -20.80 7.72
C THR A 397 2.75 -20.50 6.24
N GLU A 398 2.42 -19.28 5.83
CA GLU A 398 2.54 -18.81 4.44
C GLU A 398 3.93 -18.24 4.11
N THR A 399 4.92 -18.51 4.95
CA THR A 399 6.29 -18.01 4.78
C THR A 399 7.26 -19.16 4.57
N GLU A 400 8.41 -18.84 3.98
CA GLU A 400 9.49 -19.82 3.79
C GLU A 400 10.11 -20.34 5.11
N PHE A 401 9.71 -19.81 6.28
CA PHE A 401 10.21 -20.21 7.59
C PHE A 401 9.30 -21.20 8.34
N ASN A 402 8.16 -21.59 7.75
CA ASN A 402 7.27 -22.58 8.35
C ASN A 402 8.00 -23.91 8.49
N ASP A 403 8.00 -24.49 9.69
CA ASP A 403 8.54 -25.83 9.98
C ASP A 403 10.01 -26.04 9.55
N ILE A 404 10.83 -24.99 9.55
CA ILE A 404 12.27 -25.11 9.24
C ILE A 404 13.18 -24.37 10.23
N ILE A 405 12.64 -23.85 11.34
CA ILE A 405 13.42 -23.09 12.31
C ILE A 405 14.15 -24.06 13.26
N SER A 406 15.48 -23.95 13.30
CA SER A 406 16.37 -24.82 14.08
C SER A 406 17.17 -24.08 15.18
N SER A 407 17.28 -22.75 15.13
CA SER A 407 17.86 -21.95 16.23
C SER A 407 17.32 -20.51 16.29
N ILE A 408 17.51 -19.84 17.43
CA ILE A 408 16.93 -18.51 17.71
C ILE A 408 17.86 -17.67 18.59
N LYS A 409 18.06 -16.40 18.22
CA LYS A 409 18.66 -15.37 19.07
C LYS A 409 17.57 -14.49 19.66
N ILE A 410 17.66 -14.25 20.96
CA ILE A 410 16.69 -13.49 21.73
C ILE A 410 17.42 -12.33 22.38
N GLN A 411 17.02 -11.13 22.02
CA GLN A 411 17.58 -9.96 22.63
C GLN A 411 17.22 -9.90 24.12
N LYS A 412 18.16 -9.43 24.93
CA LYS A 412 17.96 -9.24 26.37
C LYS A 412 16.72 -8.39 26.65
N GLY A 413 15.85 -8.88 27.52
CA GLY A 413 14.58 -8.22 27.86
C GLY A 413 13.40 -8.64 26.99
N TYR A 414 13.55 -9.69 26.18
CA TYR A 414 12.47 -10.27 25.40
C TYR A 414 12.21 -11.73 25.81
N LYS A 415 10.95 -12.14 25.67
CA LYS A 415 10.47 -13.51 25.76
C LYS A 415 9.79 -13.87 24.46
N VAL A 416 10.05 -15.06 23.95
CA VAL A 416 9.32 -15.60 22.81
C VAL A 416 8.58 -16.86 23.22
N THR A 417 7.35 -17.01 22.74
CA THR A 417 6.62 -18.27 22.74
C THR A 417 6.56 -18.76 21.30
N LEU A 418 7.13 -19.93 21.05
CA LEU A 418 7.03 -20.63 19.78
C LEU A 418 5.86 -21.61 19.84
N TYR A 419 5.08 -21.67 18.77
CA TYR A 419 3.90 -22.51 18.66
C TYR A 419 4.07 -23.47 17.50
N GLN A 420 3.69 -24.73 17.73
CA GLN A 420 3.81 -25.75 16.72
C GLN A 420 2.80 -25.53 15.58
N ASP A 421 1.63 -25.00 15.91
CA ASP A 421 0.58 -24.74 14.93
C ASP A 421 0.44 -23.22 14.65
N TRP A 422 -0.30 -22.91 13.59
CA TRP A 422 -0.65 -21.56 13.15
C TRP A 422 -1.55 -20.83 14.14
N LYS A 423 -1.72 -19.51 13.98
CA LYS A 423 -2.53 -18.65 14.87
C LYS A 423 -2.30 -18.80 16.38
N LEU A 424 -1.07 -19.08 16.81
CA LEU A 424 -0.67 -19.24 18.22
C LEU A 424 -1.42 -20.38 18.93
N THR A 425 -1.57 -21.52 18.26
CA THR A 425 -2.23 -22.72 18.79
C THR A 425 -1.25 -23.90 18.90
N GLY A 426 -1.69 -24.99 19.53
CA GLY A 426 -0.89 -26.22 19.65
C GLY A 426 0.17 -26.21 20.76
N PRO A 427 1.04 -27.23 20.79
CA PRO A 427 2.20 -27.30 21.69
C PRO A 427 3.10 -26.07 21.61
N THR A 428 3.72 -25.70 22.74
CA THR A 428 4.53 -24.48 22.82
C THR A 428 5.86 -24.68 23.53
N VAL A 429 6.84 -23.82 23.19
CA VAL A 429 8.06 -23.62 23.97
C VAL A 429 8.26 -22.14 24.26
N VAL A 430 8.68 -21.80 25.47
CA VAL A 430 8.93 -20.41 25.90
C VAL A 430 10.42 -20.22 26.11
N LEU A 431 11.01 -19.22 25.47
CA LEU A 431 12.43 -18.93 25.51
C LEU A 431 12.68 -17.48 25.91
N THR A 432 13.70 -17.25 26.74
CA THR A 432 14.12 -15.93 27.22
C THR A 432 15.59 -15.64 26.95
N ALA A 433 16.29 -16.56 26.28
CA ALA A 433 17.70 -16.46 25.94
C ALA A 433 17.99 -17.15 24.60
N ASP A 434 19.11 -16.76 23.99
CA ASP A 434 19.66 -17.38 22.79
C ASP A 434 19.66 -18.91 22.90
N THR A 435 19.06 -19.57 21.91
CA THR A 435 18.95 -21.03 21.85
C THR A 435 19.60 -21.49 20.54
N PRO A 436 20.86 -21.99 20.58
CA PRO A 436 21.60 -22.39 19.39
C PRO A 436 21.11 -23.69 18.77
N ASP A 437 20.28 -24.48 19.45
CA ASP A 437 19.83 -25.78 18.95
C ASP A 437 18.47 -26.17 19.55
N LEU A 438 17.40 -26.02 18.76
CA LEU A 438 16.03 -26.35 19.16
C LEU A 438 15.76 -27.87 19.21
N ARG A 439 16.64 -28.71 18.67
CA ARG A 439 16.54 -30.17 18.79
C ARG A 439 16.63 -30.60 20.25
N LYS A 440 17.38 -29.85 21.06
CA LYS A 440 17.50 -30.08 22.51
C LYS A 440 16.18 -29.84 23.26
N LEU A 441 15.23 -29.16 22.64
CA LEU A 441 13.91 -28.85 23.20
C LEU A 441 12.78 -29.63 22.50
N ASN A 442 13.11 -30.56 21.60
CA ASN A 442 12.15 -31.28 20.76
C ASN A 442 11.19 -30.34 19.97
N PHE A 443 11.68 -29.16 19.56
CA PHE A 443 10.88 -28.12 18.87
C PHE A 443 11.54 -27.65 17.57
N ASN A 444 12.36 -28.51 16.98
CA ASN A 444 13.11 -28.24 15.75
C ASN A 444 12.22 -28.45 14.53
N ASP A 445 12.17 -27.49 13.61
CA ASP A 445 11.45 -27.63 12.34
C ASP A 445 9.94 -27.91 12.51
N LEU A 446 9.36 -27.38 13.59
CA LEU A 446 7.95 -27.59 13.95
C LEU A 446 7.17 -26.28 14.12
N ILE A 447 7.79 -25.13 13.86
CA ILE A 447 7.22 -23.84 14.28
C ILE A 447 6.38 -23.25 13.15
N SER A 448 5.10 -23.04 13.43
CA SER A 448 4.14 -22.43 12.50
C SER A 448 3.65 -21.05 12.95
N SER A 449 3.82 -20.67 14.22
CA SER A 449 3.59 -19.31 14.68
C SER A 449 4.41 -18.90 15.90
N ILE A 450 4.61 -17.59 16.06
CA ILE A 450 5.57 -17.00 17.02
C ILE A 450 4.91 -15.82 17.74
N LYS A 451 5.02 -15.78 19.07
CA LYS A 451 4.66 -14.62 19.87
C LYS A 451 5.91 -14.03 20.52
N VAL A 452 6.20 -12.75 20.25
CA VAL A 452 7.33 -12.02 20.83
C VAL A 452 6.80 -10.99 21.82
N GLU A 453 7.28 -11.04 23.06
CA GLU A 453 6.87 -10.17 24.16
C GLU A 453 8.10 -9.54 24.81
N LYS A 454 7.92 -8.37 25.43
CA LYS A 454 8.94 -7.79 26.31
C LYS A 454 8.79 -8.41 27.71
N LEU A 455 9.90 -8.73 28.36
CA LEU A 455 9.95 -9.25 29.74
C LEU A 455 9.72 -8.15 30.78
#